data_AF-A0A062UHA6-F1
#
_entry.id   AF-A0A062UHA6-F1
#
_cell.length_a   1.000
_cell.length_b   1.000
_cell.length_c   1.000
_cell.angle_alpha   90.00
_cell.angle_beta   90.00
_cell.angle_gamma   90.00
#
_symmetry.space_group_name_H-M   'P 1'
#
loop_
_entity.id
_entity.type
_entity.pdbx_description
1 polymer ?
#
loop_
_entity_poly.entity_id
_entity_poly.type
_entity_poly.pdbx_seq_one_letter_code
_entity_poly.pdbx_strand_id
1 'polypeptide(L)'
;MTFTETFGGFVCEGDAIHCEKDGYHVTARIFRDDCPDAPDKRQDGFWPSLYKDAPGFIGPGKNFRQRFDDAQARAEHIMGAWRKDDWFYCGVVLSVSFAEIKLLDCAASLCRAQH
;
A
#
# COMPACT_ATOMS: atom_id res chain seq x y z
N MET A 1 13.35 19.01 -10.58
CA MET A 1 12.90 17.89 -11.42
C MET A 1 11.71 17.34 -10.69
N THR A 2 10.52 17.44 -11.26
CA THR A 2 9.27 17.19 -10.54
C THR A 2 8.34 16.44 -11.48
N PHE A 3 7.73 15.36 -11.01
CA PHE A 3 6.65 14.71 -11.74
C PHE A 3 5.46 15.68 -11.81
N THR A 4 4.92 15.89 -13.01
CA THR A 4 3.68 16.65 -13.23
C THR A 4 2.45 15.75 -13.19
N GLU A 5 2.67 14.44 -13.29
CA GLU A 5 1.66 13.41 -13.18
C GLU A 5 1.71 12.75 -11.80
N THR A 6 0.57 12.27 -11.34
CA THR A 6 0.44 11.49 -10.11
C THR A 6 -0.25 10.18 -10.44
N PHE A 7 0.09 9.12 -9.72
CA PHE A 7 -0.71 7.90 -9.74
C PHE A 7 -2.17 8.21 -9.40
N GLY A 8 -3.10 7.53 -10.08
CA GLY A 8 -4.51 7.61 -9.76
C GLY A 8 -4.82 6.99 -8.40
N GLY A 9 -6.10 7.06 -7.99
CA GLY A 9 -6.57 6.36 -6.78
C GLY A 9 -6.57 4.83 -6.90
N PHE A 10 -6.41 4.32 -8.13
CA PHE A 10 -6.36 2.91 -8.47
C PHE A 10 -5.18 2.71 -9.42
N VAL A 11 -4.33 1.75 -9.09
CA VAL A 11 -3.13 1.41 -9.87
C VAL A 11 -2.93 -0.08 -9.89
N CYS A 12 -2.34 -0.58 -10.97
CA CYS A 12 -1.94 -1.95 -11.18
C CYS A 12 -0.41 -2.08 -11.14
N GLU A 13 0.08 -3.31 -11.02
CA GLU A 13 1.51 -3.59 -11.10
C GLU A 13 2.05 -3.21 -12.49
N GLY A 14 3.16 -2.47 -12.52
CA GLY A 14 3.77 -1.99 -13.76
C GLY A 14 3.31 -0.60 -14.19
N ASP A 15 2.23 -0.04 -13.62
CA ASP A 15 1.83 1.34 -13.89
C ASP A 15 2.99 2.30 -13.63
N ALA A 16 3.20 3.24 -14.55
CA ALA A 16 4.35 4.13 -14.50
C ALA A 16 3.99 5.57 -14.85
N ILE A 17 4.68 6.49 -14.18
CA ILE A 17 4.69 7.91 -14.54
C ILE A 17 6.13 8.33 -14.83
N HIS A 18 6.28 9.34 -15.67
CA HIS A 18 7.58 9.74 -16.19
C HIS A 18 7.84 11.22 -15.97
N CYS A 19 9.10 11.59 -15.80
CA CYS A 19 9.54 12.97 -15.96
C CYS A 19 10.91 13.02 -16.64
N GLU A 20 11.14 14.10 -17.37
CA GLU A 20 12.41 14.36 -18.02
C GLU A 20 12.98 15.68 -17.54
N LYS A 21 14.30 15.73 -17.33
CA LYS A 21 15.03 16.98 -17.16
C LYS A 21 16.46 16.82 -17.65
N ASP A 22 16.92 17.77 -18.46
CA ASP A 22 18.30 17.85 -18.94
C ASP A 22 18.81 16.53 -19.57
N GLY A 23 17.93 15.80 -20.29
CA GLY A 23 18.23 14.51 -20.92
C GLY A 23 18.19 13.29 -19.99
N TYR A 24 17.92 13.48 -18.70
CA TYR A 24 17.65 12.39 -17.76
C TYR A 24 16.17 12.04 -17.82
N HIS A 25 15.87 10.76 -18.06
CA HIS A 25 14.52 10.21 -17.99
C HIS A 25 14.36 9.47 -16.67
N VAL A 26 13.38 9.87 -15.87
CA VAL A 26 13.07 9.22 -14.60
C VAL A 26 11.69 8.61 -14.67
N THR A 27 11.61 7.33 -14.33
CA THR A 27 10.39 6.55 -14.30
C THR A 27 10.10 6.12 -12.88
N ALA A 28 8.93 6.49 -12.37
CA ALA A 28 8.35 5.94 -11.16
C ALA A 28 7.37 4.84 -11.56
N ARG A 29 7.55 3.62 -11.06
CA ARG A 29 6.74 2.45 -11.43
C ARG A 29 6.19 1.74 -10.21
N ILE A 30 4.92 1.35 -10.25
CA ILE A 30 4.30 0.48 -9.25
C ILE A 30 4.91 -0.92 -9.36
N PHE A 31 5.43 -1.41 -8.24
CA PHE A 31 6.02 -2.72 -8.14
C PHE A 31 5.36 -3.48 -6.98
N ARG A 32 4.95 -4.72 -7.21
CA ARG A 32 4.31 -5.54 -6.16
C ARG A 32 5.30 -5.78 -5.02
N ASP A 33 4.81 -5.67 -3.79
CA ASP A 33 5.55 -6.08 -2.60
C ASP A 33 5.56 -7.61 -2.55
N ASP A 34 6.75 -8.19 -2.47
CA ASP A 34 6.97 -9.64 -2.47
C ASP A 34 6.89 -10.27 -1.07
N CYS A 35 6.68 -9.45 -0.03
CA CYS A 35 6.46 -9.92 1.32
C CYS A 35 5.11 -10.66 1.43
N PRO A 36 5.11 -11.95 1.79
CA PRO A 36 3.89 -12.76 1.84
C PRO A 36 3.05 -12.52 3.10
N ASP A 37 3.43 -11.57 3.94
CA ASP A 37 2.76 -11.32 5.21
C ASP A 37 1.36 -10.74 4.99
N ALA A 38 0.37 -11.39 5.60
CA ALA A 38 -1.00 -10.93 5.60
C ALA A 38 -1.16 -9.57 6.33
N PRO A 39 -2.23 -8.81 6.05
CA PRO A 39 -2.45 -7.50 6.65
C PRO A 39 -2.36 -7.49 8.19
N ASP A 40 -2.83 -8.55 8.85
CA ASP A 40 -2.82 -8.67 10.31
C ASP A 40 -1.43 -8.93 10.91
N LYS A 41 -0.46 -9.35 10.10
CA LYS A 41 0.95 -9.46 10.50
C LYS A 41 1.73 -8.17 10.29
N ARG A 42 1.29 -7.33 9.36
CA ARG A 42 1.97 -6.07 8.98
C ARG A 42 1.42 -4.85 9.67
N GLN A 43 0.16 -4.90 10.10
CA GLN A 43 -0.53 -3.79 10.73
C GLN A 43 -0.94 -4.15 12.15
N ASP A 44 -0.26 -3.55 13.12
CA ASP A 44 -0.61 -3.74 14.53
C ASP A 44 -2.02 -3.20 14.80
N GLY A 45 -2.79 -3.95 15.59
CA GLY A 45 -4.20 -3.64 15.86
C GLY A 45 -5.14 -3.80 14.66
N PHE A 46 -4.74 -4.53 13.60
CA PHE A 46 -5.62 -4.86 12.48
C PHE A 46 -6.94 -5.53 12.95
N TRP A 47 -6.82 -6.51 13.86
CA TRP A 47 -7.97 -7.13 14.49
C TRP A 47 -8.42 -6.30 15.69
N PRO A 48 -9.71 -5.93 15.78
CA PRO A 48 -10.21 -5.19 16.92
C PRO A 48 -10.18 -6.07 18.18
N SER A 49 -10.11 -5.42 19.34
CA SER A 49 -10.06 -6.08 20.63
C SER A 49 -10.87 -5.33 21.68
N LEU A 50 -11.38 -6.10 22.65
CA LEU A 50 -12.01 -5.58 23.87
C LEU A 50 -11.02 -5.54 25.05
N TYR A 51 -9.81 -6.06 24.87
CA TYR A 51 -8.78 -6.10 25.90
C TYR A 51 -7.92 -4.84 25.84
N LYS A 52 -7.80 -4.14 26.97
CA LYS A 52 -7.14 -2.83 27.05
C LYS A 52 -5.67 -2.79 26.60
N ASP A 53 -4.98 -3.92 26.76
CA ASP A 53 -3.54 -4.03 26.46
C ASP A 53 -3.29 -4.64 25.08
N ALA A 54 -4.36 -4.97 24.34
CA ALA A 54 -4.26 -5.45 22.98
C ALA A 54 -4.15 -4.27 22.01
N PRO A 55 -3.29 -4.35 20.98
CA PRO A 55 -3.11 -3.28 19.99
C PRO A 55 -4.40 -2.81 19.29
N GLY A 56 -5.37 -3.71 19.10
CA GLY A 56 -6.66 -3.40 18.48
C GLY A 56 -7.72 -2.86 19.45
N PHE A 57 -7.37 -2.44 20.66
CA PHE A 57 -8.35 -2.06 21.67
C PHE A 57 -9.27 -0.91 21.21
N ILE A 58 -10.57 -1.19 21.16
CA ILE A 58 -11.60 -0.23 20.71
C ILE A 58 -11.84 0.90 21.73
N GLY A 59 -11.32 0.76 22.95
CA GLY A 59 -11.47 1.77 24.00
C GLY A 59 -12.83 1.71 24.71
N PRO A 60 -12.91 2.20 25.96
CA PRO A 60 -14.18 2.36 26.67
C PRO A 60 -15.04 3.43 25.97
N GLY A 61 -16.37 3.34 26.12
CA GLY A 61 -17.28 4.34 25.56
C GLY A 61 -18.66 3.80 25.25
N LYS A 62 -19.58 4.69 24.88
CA LYS A 62 -20.92 4.30 24.43
C LYS A 62 -20.81 3.38 23.21
N ASN A 63 -21.70 2.39 23.15
CA ASN A 63 -21.82 1.45 22.03
C ASN A 63 -20.52 0.71 21.68
N PHE A 64 -19.63 0.44 22.65
CA PHE A 64 -18.34 -0.22 22.38
C PHE A 64 -18.48 -1.59 21.70
N ARG A 65 -19.56 -2.33 21.98
CA ARG A 65 -19.86 -3.59 21.29
C ARG A 65 -20.15 -3.37 19.82
N GLN A 66 -21.02 -2.43 19.48
CA GLN A 66 -21.29 -2.08 18.08
C GLN A 66 -20.03 -1.60 17.36
N ARG A 67 -19.20 -0.75 18.01
CA ARG A 67 -17.92 -0.31 17.43
C ARG A 67 -16.96 -1.47 17.19
N PHE A 68 -16.96 -2.47 18.08
CA PHE A 68 -16.20 -3.70 17.91
C PHE A 68 -16.73 -4.52 16.73
N ASP A 69 -18.04 -4.75 16.65
CA ASP A 69 -18.66 -5.50 15.55
C ASP A 69 -18.41 -4.82 14.19
N ASP A 70 -18.55 -3.49 14.11
CA ASP A 70 -18.25 -2.72 12.90
C ASP A 70 -16.78 -2.80 12.50
N ALA A 71 -15.86 -2.76 13.48
CA ALA A 71 -14.43 -2.90 13.22
C ALA A 71 -14.08 -4.33 12.80
N GLN A 72 -14.74 -5.33 13.38
CA GLN A 72 -14.55 -6.74 13.05
C GLN A 72 -14.98 -7.00 11.61
N ALA A 73 -16.18 -6.53 11.22
CA ALA A 73 -16.68 -6.65 9.86
C ALA A 73 -15.76 -5.97 8.83
N ARG A 74 -15.19 -4.79 9.17
CA ARG A 74 -14.21 -4.12 8.31
C ARG A 74 -12.92 -4.92 8.15
N ALA A 75 -12.36 -5.42 9.26
CA ALA A 75 -11.13 -6.22 9.23
C ALA A 75 -11.34 -7.51 8.43
N GLU A 76 -12.47 -8.19 8.62
CA GLU A 76 -12.84 -9.37 7.85
C GLU A 76 -13.02 -9.08 6.36
N HIS A 77 -13.64 -7.94 6.01
CA HIS A 77 -13.77 -7.52 4.61
C HIS A 77 -12.41 -7.28 3.94
N ILE A 78 -11.52 -6.53 4.60
CA ILE A 78 -10.17 -6.25 4.10
C ILE A 78 -9.37 -7.54 3.92
N MET A 79 -9.42 -8.42 4.92
CA MET A 79 -8.74 -9.72 4.91
C MET A 79 -9.32 -10.63 3.82
N GLY A 80 -10.64 -10.62 3.64
CA GLY A 80 -11.32 -11.37 2.59
C GLY A 80 -10.90 -10.92 1.20
N ALA A 81 -10.84 -9.61 0.95
CA ALA A 81 -10.38 -9.05 -0.31
C ALA A 81 -8.89 -9.37 -0.58
N TRP A 82 -8.03 -9.31 0.45
CA TRP A 82 -6.63 -9.70 0.32
C TRP A 82 -6.48 -11.18 -0.02
N ARG A 83 -7.23 -12.06 0.64
CA ARG A 83 -7.22 -13.51 0.36
C ARG A 83 -7.73 -13.87 -1.03
N LYS A 84 -8.53 -13.00 -1.65
CA LYS A 84 -9.03 -13.16 -3.02
C LYS A 84 -8.08 -12.57 -4.06
N ASP A 85 -6.98 -11.97 -3.64
CA ASP A 85 -6.07 -11.22 -4.51
C ASP A 85 -6.82 -10.05 -5.21
N ASP A 86 -7.79 -9.42 -4.54
CA ASP A 86 -8.48 -8.22 -5.05
C ASP A 86 -7.59 -6.97 -4.93
N TRP A 87 -6.60 -7.00 -4.03
CA TRP A 87 -5.63 -5.93 -3.80
C TRP A 87 -4.33 -6.49 -3.21
N PHE A 88 -3.23 -5.76 -3.43
CA PHE A 88 -1.90 -6.12 -2.93
C PHE A 88 -1.16 -4.91 -2.35
N TYR A 89 -0.18 -5.17 -1.50
CA TYR A 89 0.80 -4.16 -1.12
C TYR A 89 1.76 -3.96 -2.29
N CYS A 90 2.09 -2.72 -2.59
CA CYS A 90 3.04 -2.36 -3.63
C CYS A 90 3.99 -1.28 -3.12
N GLY A 91 5.07 -1.04 -3.86
CA GLY A 91 5.89 0.14 -3.68
C GLY A 91 6.13 0.88 -4.99
N VAL A 92 6.78 2.03 -4.92
CA VAL A 92 7.16 2.80 -6.11
C VAL A 92 8.65 2.62 -6.36
N VAL A 93 9.03 2.05 -7.50
CA VAL A 93 10.42 1.94 -7.92
C VAL A 93 10.78 3.09 -8.83
N LEU A 94 11.82 3.83 -8.47
CA LEU A 94 12.41 4.88 -9.29
C LEU A 94 13.56 4.30 -10.11
N SER A 95 13.52 4.53 -11.41
CA SER A 95 14.63 4.25 -12.31
C SER A 95 15.00 5.50 -13.09
N VAL A 96 16.31 5.66 -13.35
CA VAL A 96 16.86 6.80 -14.08
C VAL A 96 17.67 6.30 -15.26
N SER A 97 17.46 6.88 -16.43
CA SER A 97 18.28 6.65 -17.62
C SER A 97 18.74 7.95 -18.27
N PHE A 98 19.85 7.88 -19.01
CA PHE A 98 20.39 8.98 -19.81
C PHE A 98 20.96 8.39 -21.10
N ALA A 99 20.57 8.91 -22.28
CA ALA A 99 21.01 8.41 -23.58
C ALA A 99 20.92 6.87 -23.69
N GLU A 100 19.77 6.31 -23.29
CA GLU A 100 19.46 4.86 -23.27
C GLU A 100 20.28 4.01 -22.26
N ILE A 101 21.18 4.61 -21.49
CA ILE A 101 21.93 3.94 -20.42
C ILE A 101 21.13 4.03 -19.12
N LYS A 102 20.79 2.89 -18.52
CA LYS A 102 20.17 2.81 -17.19
C LYS A 102 21.22 3.10 -16.11
N LEU A 103 21.01 4.16 -15.33
CA LEU A 103 21.94 4.61 -14.30
C LEU A 103 21.62 4.03 -12.92
N LEU A 104 20.34 3.88 -12.58
CA LEU A 104 19.91 3.40 -11.26
C LEU A 104 18.52 2.71 -11.32
N ASP A 105 18.30 1.77 -10.40
CA ASP A 105 17.01 1.15 -10.08
C ASP A 105 16.87 1.05 -8.55
N CYS A 106 15.92 1.76 -7.95
CA CYS A 106 15.76 1.77 -6.50
C CYS A 106 14.28 1.87 -6.07
N ALA A 107 13.88 1.02 -5.11
CA ALA A 107 12.54 1.04 -4.52
C ALA A 107 12.40 2.17 -3.48
N ALA A 108 11.32 2.93 -3.56
CA ALA A 108 10.93 3.97 -2.61
C ALA A 108 9.42 3.90 -2.30
N SER A 109 9.08 3.69 -1.02
CA SER A 109 7.73 3.73 -0.40
C SER A 109 6.79 2.53 -0.62
N LEU A 110 5.84 2.36 0.33
CA LEU A 110 4.81 1.32 0.43
C LEU A 110 3.41 1.96 0.20
N CYS A 111 2.62 1.40 -0.70
CA CYS A 111 1.27 1.82 -1.08
C CYS A 111 0.34 0.59 -1.23
N ARG A 112 -0.97 0.81 -1.29
CA ARG A 112 -1.96 -0.24 -1.62
C ARG A 112 -2.40 -0.07 -3.07
N ALA A 113 -2.38 -1.15 -3.84
CA ALA A 113 -2.80 -1.21 -5.25
C ALA A 113 -3.95 -2.21 -5.43
N GLN A 114 -4.78 -2.00 -6.44
CA GLN A 114 -5.89 -2.90 -6.79
C GLN A 114 -5.55 -3.70 -8.05
N HIS A 115 -6.12 -4.90 -8.17
CA HIS A 115 -5.92 -5.76 -9.33
C HIS A 115 -6.66 -5.26 -10.58
#